data_AF-A0A428VX14-F1
#
_entry.id   AF-A0A428VX14-F1
#
_cell.length_a   1.000
_cell.length_b   1.000
_cell.length_c   1.000
_cell.angle_alpha   90.00
_cell.angle_beta   90.00
_cell.angle_gamma   90.00
#
_symmetry.space_group_name_H-M   'P 1'
#
loop_
_entity.id
_entity.type
_entity.pdbx_description
1 polymer ?
#
loop_
_entity_poly.entity_id
_entity_poly.type
_entity_poly.pdbx_seq_one_letter_code
_entity_poly.pdbx_strand_id
1 'polypeptide(L)'
;MLVGLLLIVTFSSPASAASPTVNTPTTTTLTTQGRTAESYTGLMNGESFQQDGIVSHRRWQYAAFWDEEGYVNVSRRPTNGTWQTIRLTDYRTTTTDSHNVISIGLSHEDGSIHLSFDMHAQRFRYRKSVAGIATAPDTAAWSPGIFGAVQNSLAGRDMAVMTYPQFTTMPDGNL
;
A
#
# COMPACT_ATOMS: atom_id res chain seq x y z
N MET A 1 -36.22 53.73 56.62
CA MET A 1 -36.30 52.39 55.99
C MET A 1 -35.39 52.41 54.78
N LEU A 2 -34.29 51.65 54.81
CA LEU A 2 -33.38 51.48 53.67
C LEU A 2 -33.85 50.25 52.89
N VAL A 3 -34.12 50.39 51.59
CA VAL A 3 -34.47 49.26 50.71
C VAL A 3 -33.22 48.87 49.93
N GLY A 4 -32.67 47.68 50.20
CA GLY A 4 -31.52 47.14 49.48
C GLY A 4 -31.96 46.47 48.18
N LEU A 5 -31.39 46.88 47.05
CA LEU A 5 -31.58 46.25 45.75
C LEU A 5 -30.59 45.09 45.60
N LEU A 6 -31.10 43.86 45.44
CA LEU A 6 -30.29 42.68 45.17
C LEU A 6 -30.16 42.46 43.67
N LEU A 7 -28.94 42.56 43.13
CA LEU A 7 -28.64 42.28 41.74
C LEU A 7 -28.22 40.80 41.60
N ILE A 8 -28.96 40.01 40.82
CA ILE A 8 -28.61 38.60 40.54
C ILE A 8 -27.87 38.57 39.20
N VAL A 9 -26.60 38.18 39.23
CA VAL A 9 -25.78 37.94 38.03
C VAL A 9 -25.89 36.45 37.68
N THR A 10 -26.42 36.13 36.50
CA THR A 10 -26.46 34.78 35.97
C THR A 10 -25.21 34.50 35.14
N PHE A 11 -24.43 33.50 35.53
CA PHE A 11 -23.32 33.00 34.73
C PHE A 11 -23.82 31.88 33.82
N SER A 12 -23.71 32.07 32.50
CA SER A 12 -23.96 31.00 31.52
C SER A 12 -22.71 30.14 31.36
N SER A 13 -22.83 28.84 31.60
CA SER A 13 -21.75 27.88 31.33
C SER A 13 -21.47 27.79 29.82
N PRO A 14 -20.20 27.78 29.38
CA PRO A 14 -19.88 27.57 27.99
C PRO A 14 -20.28 26.16 27.54
N ALA A 15 -20.79 26.04 26.32
CA ALA A 15 -21.11 24.75 25.72
C ALA A 15 -19.82 23.91 25.60
N SER A 16 -19.84 22.70 26.15
CA SER A 16 -18.72 21.76 25.98
C SER A 16 -18.60 21.37 24.51
N ALA A 17 -17.45 21.61 23.90
CA ALA A 17 -17.14 21.03 22.60
C ALA A 17 -17.22 19.50 22.71
N ALA A 18 -17.85 18.84 21.73
CA ALA A 18 -17.91 17.39 21.70
C ALA A 18 -16.49 16.82 21.56
N SER A 19 -16.15 15.86 22.42
CA SER A 19 -14.87 15.14 22.33
C SER A 19 -14.77 14.44 20.97
N PRO A 20 -13.57 14.35 20.37
CA PRO A 20 -13.37 13.57 19.15
C PRO A 20 -13.79 12.11 19.40
N THR A 21 -14.73 11.62 18.59
CA THR A 21 -15.14 10.22 18.59
C THR A 21 -14.25 9.43 17.64
N VAL A 22 -13.64 8.36 18.15
CA VAL A 22 -12.95 7.36 17.34
C VAL A 22 -13.94 6.22 17.09
N ASN A 23 -14.34 6.03 15.84
CA ASN A 23 -15.07 4.83 15.45
C ASN A 23 -14.09 3.65 15.37
N THR A 24 -14.50 2.49 15.85
CA THR A 24 -13.71 1.26 15.67
C THR A 24 -13.50 1.02 14.18
N PRO A 25 -12.25 0.90 13.70
CA PRO A 25 -12.00 0.66 12.29
C PRO A 25 -12.60 -0.68 11.88
N THR A 26 -13.18 -0.73 10.67
CA THR A 26 -13.58 -2.00 10.08
C THR A 26 -12.33 -2.79 9.70
N THR A 27 -12.19 -4.00 10.25
CA THR A 27 -11.10 -4.91 9.90
C THR A 27 -11.48 -5.74 8.68
N THR A 28 -10.51 -5.97 7.80
CA THR A 28 -10.60 -6.93 6.71
C THR A 28 -9.36 -7.81 6.72
N THR A 29 -9.48 -9.04 6.21
CA THR A 29 -8.33 -9.92 5.99
C THR A 29 -7.96 -9.85 4.51
N LEU A 30 -6.73 -9.42 4.22
CA LEU A 30 -6.18 -9.40 2.86
C LEU A 30 -5.96 -10.83 2.34
N THR A 31 -5.31 -11.66 3.15
CA THR A 31 -4.98 -13.06 2.82
C THR A 31 -4.69 -13.85 4.10
N THR A 32 -4.84 -15.17 4.05
CA THR A 32 -4.30 -16.11 5.05
C THR A 32 -3.20 -17.00 4.47
N GLN A 33 -2.79 -16.75 3.23
CA GLN A 33 -1.79 -17.51 2.46
C GLN A 33 -0.53 -16.68 2.23
N GLY A 34 -0.31 -15.65 3.05
CA GLY A 34 0.89 -14.84 3.00
C GLY A 34 2.08 -15.59 3.59
N ARG A 35 3.27 -15.39 3.04
CA ARG A 35 4.50 -15.96 3.58
C ARG A 35 4.74 -15.45 5.01
N THR A 36 4.94 -16.37 5.94
CA THR A 36 5.21 -16.13 7.37
C THR A 36 6.53 -16.77 7.83
N ALA A 37 7.37 -17.20 6.88
CA ALA A 37 8.68 -17.76 7.19
C ALA A 37 9.62 -16.64 7.70
N GLU A 38 9.98 -16.73 8.97
CA GLU A 38 10.94 -15.85 9.63
C GLU A 38 12.35 -16.07 9.08
N SER A 39 13.10 -14.97 9.00
CA SER A 39 14.51 -14.93 8.64
C SER A 39 15.24 -13.98 9.62
N TYR A 40 16.48 -13.58 9.32
CA TYR A 40 17.36 -12.88 10.29
C TYR A 40 16.71 -11.68 11.00
N THR A 41 15.99 -10.81 10.29
CA THR A 41 15.38 -9.59 10.87
C THR A 41 13.85 -9.62 10.95
N GLY A 42 13.20 -10.70 10.52
CA GLY A 42 11.75 -10.82 10.52
C GLY A 42 11.18 -11.55 9.31
N LEU A 43 10.00 -11.09 8.87
CA LEU A 43 9.21 -11.62 7.77
C LEU A 43 9.56 -10.94 6.44
N MET A 44 9.14 -11.54 5.32
CA MET A 44 9.24 -10.88 4.02
C MET A 44 8.08 -9.92 3.73
N ASN A 45 7.01 -10.00 4.54
CA ASN A 45 5.79 -9.20 4.42
C ASN A 45 5.58 -8.40 5.70
N GLY A 46 5.19 -7.13 5.58
CA GLY A 46 4.82 -6.30 6.73
C GLY A 46 6.01 -5.71 7.49
N GLU A 47 7.20 -5.74 6.91
CA GLU A 47 8.39 -5.12 7.50
C GLU A 47 8.26 -3.60 7.56
N SER A 48 8.83 -2.98 8.59
CA SER A 48 8.79 -1.52 8.78
C SER A 48 9.46 -0.73 7.64
N PHE A 49 10.38 -1.36 6.91
CA PHE A 49 11.08 -0.82 5.75
C PHE A 49 10.43 -1.22 4.41
N GLN A 50 9.28 -1.92 4.42
CA GLN A 50 8.46 -2.12 3.23
C GLN A 50 7.70 -0.83 2.89
N GLN A 51 8.22 -0.06 1.93
CA GLN A 51 7.75 1.31 1.63
C GLN A 51 7.27 1.43 0.17
N ASP A 52 5.99 1.20 -0.14
CA ASP A 52 4.91 0.74 0.74
C ASP A 52 4.49 -0.69 0.39
N GLY A 53 3.89 -1.41 1.34
CA GLY A 53 3.21 -2.71 1.08
C GLY A 53 1.74 -2.57 0.69
N ILE A 54 1.13 -1.41 0.99
CA ILE A 54 -0.26 -1.08 0.67
C ILE A 54 -0.36 0.42 0.36
N VAL A 55 -1.04 0.75 -0.73
CA VAL A 55 -1.23 2.12 -1.22
C VAL A 55 -2.68 2.34 -1.59
N SER A 56 -3.14 3.59 -1.49
CA SER A 56 -4.51 3.97 -1.84
C SER A 56 -4.50 5.03 -2.93
N HIS A 57 -5.33 4.87 -3.94
CA HIS A 57 -5.60 5.90 -4.93
C HIS A 57 -7.10 5.97 -5.18
N ARG A 58 -7.66 7.17 -5.10
CA ARG A 58 -9.12 7.40 -5.15
C ARG A 58 -9.82 6.57 -4.07
N ARG A 59 -10.89 5.84 -4.40
CA ARG A 59 -11.66 5.00 -3.46
C ARG A 59 -11.23 3.52 -3.52
N TRP A 60 -9.98 3.28 -3.89
CA TRP A 60 -9.42 1.94 -4.05
C TRP A 60 -8.11 1.79 -3.28
N GLN A 61 -7.87 0.58 -2.80
CA GLN A 61 -6.63 0.17 -2.14
C GLN A 61 -5.96 -0.94 -2.92
N TYR A 62 -4.63 -0.94 -2.92
CA TYR A 62 -3.79 -1.90 -3.61
C TYR A 62 -2.72 -2.38 -2.64
N ALA A 63 -2.47 -3.69 -2.61
CA ALA A 63 -1.45 -4.27 -1.76
C ALA A 63 -0.62 -5.28 -2.55
N ALA A 64 0.64 -5.46 -2.17
CA ALA A 64 1.49 -6.49 -2.74
C ALA A 64 2.21 -7.27 -1.63
N PHE A 65 2.25 -8.59 -1.76
CA PHE A 65 2.82 -9.49 -0.76
C PHE A 65 3.32 -10.80 -1.37
N TRP A 66 4.22 -11.47 -0.67
CA TRP A 66 4.65 -12.83 -0.99
C TRP A 66 3.65 -13.84 -0.46
N ASP A 67 3.24 -14.82 -1.27
CA ASP A 67 2.57 -16.01 -0.76
C ASP A 67 3.54 -17.03 -0.14
N GLU A 68 2.99 -18.04 0.54
CA GLU A 68 3.74 -19.13 1.15
C GLU A 68 4.69 -19.85 0.18
N GLU A 69 4.31 -19.95 -1.09
CA GLU A 69 5.16 -20.56 -2.12
C GLU A 69 6.25 -19.62 -2.63
N GLY A 70 6.19 -18.32 -2.31
CA GLY A 70 7.18 -17.32 -2.68
C GLY A 70 6.90 -16.60 -3.99
N TYR A 71 5.64 -16.51 -4.41
CA TYR A 71 5.22 -15.72 -5.57
C TYR A 71 4.62 -14.38 -5.16
N VAL A 72 4.79 -13.38 -6.03
CA VAL A 72 4.19 -12.06 -5.83
C VAL A 72 2.68 -12.14 -6.04
N ASN A 73 1.94 -11.68 -5.05
CA ASN A 73 0.50 -11.48 -5.13
C ASN A 73 0.23 -9.98 -5.11
N VAL A 74 -0.68 -9.54 -6.00
CA VAL A 74 -1.14 -8.16 -6.07
C VAL A 74 -2.64 -8.17 -5.85
N SER A 75 -3.10 -7.44 -4.84
CA SER A 75 -4.51 -7.36 -4.49
C SER A 75 -5.03 -5.96 -4.66
N ARG A 76 -6.31 -5.83 -5.03
CA ARG A 76 -7.03 -4.56 -5.02
C ARG A 76 -8.41 -4.70 -4.39
N ARG A 77 -8.95 -3.60 -3.87
CA ARG A 77 -10.37 -3.50 -3.47
C ARG A 77 -10.86 -2.07 -3.53
N PRO A 78 -12.17 -1.83 -3.67
CA PRO A 78 -12.77 -0.59 -3.19
C PRO A 78 -12.52 -0.46 -1.68
N THR A 79 -12.41 0.75 -1.13
CA THR A 79 -12.09 0.99 0.29
C THR A 79 -12.96 0.18 1.27
N ASN A 80 -14.23 -0.05 0.91
CA ASN A 80 -15.20 -0.84 1.71
C ASN A 80 -15.62 -2.14 1.02
N GLY A 81 -14.82 -2.64 0.08
CA GLY A 81 -15.10 -3.85 -0.69
C GLY A 81 -14.23 -5.04 -0.28
N THR A 82 -14.41 -6.14 -1.00
CA THR A 82 -13.63 -7.37 -0.86
C THR A 82 -12.35 -7.30 -1.71
N TRP A 83 -11.28 -7.92 -1.22
CA TRP A 83 -10.03 -8.06 -1.96
C TRP A 83 -10.18 -8.98 -3.18
N GLN A 84 -9.61 -8.54 -4.29
CA GLN A 84 -9.40 -9.31 -5.51
C GLN A 84 -7.90 -9.47 -5.70
N THR A 85 -7.42 -10.71 -5.77
CA THR A 85 -5.97 -11.00 -5.84
C THR A 85 -5.62 -11.64 -7.17
N ILE A 86 -4.56 -11.15 -7.81
CA ILE A 86 -3.86 -11.85 -8.87
C ILE A 86 -2.52 -12.36 -8.33
N ARG A 87 -2.16 -13.57 -8.76
CA ARG A 87 -0.89 -14.20 -8.43
C ARG A 87 0.00 -14.20 -9.67
N LEU A 88 1.23 -13.69 -9.55
CA LEU A 88 2.21 -13.66 -10.62
C LEU A 88 3.13 -14.87 -10.49
N THR A 89 2.92 -15.89 -11.32
CA THR A 89 3.56 -17.21 -11.19
C THR A 89 4.83 -17.39 -12.03
N ASP A 90 5.24 -16.37 -12.77
CA ASP A 90 6.42 -16.38 -13.63
C ASP A 90 7.70 -15.90 -12.91
N TYR A 91 7.60 -15.55 -11.63
CA TYR A 91 8.74 -15.24 -10.78
C TYR A 91 8.53 -15.76 -9.36
N ARG A 92 9.48 -16.56 -8.88
CA ARG A 92 9.53 -17.03 -7.50
C ARG A 92 10.71 -16.39 -6.77
N THR A 93 10.51 -15.97 -5.53
CA THR A 93 11.57 -15.42 -4.67
C THR A 93 12.80 -16.31 -4.66
N THR A 94 13.98 -15.69 -4.67
CA THR A 94 15.26 -16.42 -4.73
C THR A 94 15.68 -17.00 -3.40
N THR A 95 15.30 -16.37 -2.30
CA THR A 95 15.64 -16.79 -0.93
C THR A 95 14.49 -16.51 0.03
N THR A 96 14.59 -17.05 1.24
CA THR A 96 13.79 -16.61 2.39
C THR A 96 14.63 -15.60 3.17
N ASP A 97 14.44 -14.32 2.88
CA ASP A 97 15.22 -13.21 3.44
C ASP A 97 14.31 -11.99 3.64
N SER A 98 14.20 -11.49 4.86
CA SER A 98 13.33 -10.36 5.23
C SER A 98 13.66 -9.06 4.50
N HIS A 99 14.88 -8.93 3.98
CA HIS A 99 15.28 -7.78 3.17
C HIS A 99 14.59 -7.78 1.79
N ASN A 100 14.11 -8.94 1.33
CA ASN A 100 13.50 -9.15 0.02
C ASN A 100 12.02 -8.77 -0.01
N VAL A 101 11.66 -7.63 0.60
CA VAL A 101 10.30 -7.07 0.60
C VAL A 101 9.79 -6.78 -0.82
N ILE A 102 8.48 -6.60 -0.96
CA ILE A 102 7.86 -6.04 -2.16
C ILE A 102 7.41 -4.61 -1.86
N SER A 103 7.87 -3.64 -2.64
CA SER A 103 7.32 -2.29 -2.62
C SER A 103 6.37 -2.08 -3.80
N ILE A 104 5.20 -1.50 -3.53
CA ILE A 104 4.19 -1.13 -4.53
C ILE A 104 4.08 0.40 -4.63
N GLY A 105 4.00 0.90 -5.86
CA GLY A 105 3.71 2.30 -6.17
C GLY A 105 2.65 2.40 -7.26
N LEU A 106 1.96 3.54 -7.30
CA LEU A 106 0.96 3.84 -8.33
C LEU A 106 1.34 5.15 -9.02
N SER A 107 1.46 5.15 -10.34
CA SER A 107 1.44 6.40 -11.08
C SER A 107 0.00 6.92 -11.07
N HIS A 108 -0.20 8.10 -10.48
CA HIS A 108 -1.51 8.74 -10.45
C HIS A 108 -1.86 9.39 -11.79
N GLU A 109 -0.85 9.69 -12.62
CA GLU A 109 -1.01 10.21 -13.96
C GLU A 109 -1.62 9.16 -14.90
N ASP A 110 -0.95 8.01 -15.09
CA ASP A 110 -1.38 6.99 -16.06
C ASP A 110 -2.20 5.84 -15.42
N GLY A 111 -2.17 5.70 -14.09
CA GLY A 111 -2.88 4.65 -13.36
C GLY A 111 -2.19 3.29 -13.39
N SER A 112 -0.93 3.21 -13.77
CA SER A 112 -0.17 1.96 -13.74
C SER A 112 0.31 1.60 -12.32
N ILE A 113 0.43 0.29 -12.08
CA ILE A 113 0.96 -0.29 -10.85
C ILE A 113 2.43 -0.64 -11.08
N HIS A 114 3.27 -0.23 -10.15
CA HIS A 114 4.72 -0.44 -10.15
C HIS A 114 5.09 -1.35 -8.98
N LEU A 115 5.89 -2.37 -9.24
CA LEU A 115 6.37 -3.32 -8.24
C LEU A 115 7.89 -3.41 -8.32
N SER A 116 8.55 -3.47 -7.17
CA SER A 116 9.96 -3.84 -7.08
C SER A 116 10.19 -4.70 -5.86
N PHE A 117 10.96 -5.78 -6.00
CA PHE A 117 10.92 -6.88 -5.05
C PHE A 117 12.17 -7.76 -5.07
N ASP A 118 12.33 -8.57 -4.04
CA ASP A 118 13.37 -9.61 -3.94
C ASP A 118 14.78 -9.06 -4.07
N MET A 119 15.18 -8.07 -3.26
CA MET A 119 16.49 -7.44 -3.38
C MET A 119 17.19 -7.23 -2.04
N HIS A 120 18.28 -7.96 -1.85
CA HIS A 120 19.27 -7.77 -0.79
C HIS A 120 20.66 -7.86 -1.40
N ALA A 121 21.20 -6.71 -1.81
CA ALA A 121 22.39 -6.64 -2.67
C ALA A 121 22.25 -7.52 -3.93
N GLN A 122 21.08 -7.46 -4.57
CA GLN A 122 20.79 -8.19 -5.82
C GLN A 122 20.58 -7.25 -6.99
N ARG A 123 20.67 -7.82 -8.21
CA ARG A 123 20.30 -7.09 -9.44
C ARG A 123 18.87 -6.56 -9.31
N PHE A 124 18.66 -5.34 -9.79
CA PHE A 124 17.36 -4.69 -9.81
C PHE A 124 16.26 -5.58 -10.42
N ARG A 125 15.11 -5.63 -9.76
CA ARG A 125 13.91 -6.36 -10.18
C ARG A 125 12.71 -5.45 -10.10
N TYR A 126 12.08 -5.23 -11.24
CA TYR A 126 10.96 -4.32 -11.37
C TYR A 126 9.93 -4.86 -12.34
N ARG A 127 8.67 -4.48 -12.11
CA ARG A 127 7.56 -4.84 -12.99
C ARG A 127 6.55 -3.72 -13.01
N LYS A 128 5.95 -3.48 -14.19
CA LYS A 128 4.92 -2.47 -14.43
C LYS A 128 3.66 -3.11 -14.98
N SER A 129 2.48 -2.66 -14.56
CA SER A 129 1.24 -2.94 -15.27
C SER A 129 1.06 -2.03 -16.50
N VAL A 130 0.10 -2.36 -17.34
CA VAL A 130 -0.46 -1.40 -18.31
C VAL A 130 -1.07 -0.19 -17.58
N ALA A 131 -1.25 0.92 -18.30
CA ALA A 131 -1.95 2.11 -17.81
C ALA A 131 -3.46 1.83 -17.57
N GLY A 132 -4.13 2.70 -16.82
CA GLY A 132 -5.57 2.66 -16.60
C GLY A 132 -6.02 1.83 -15.39
N ILE A 133 -5.14 1.03 -14.77
CA ILE A 133 -5.52 0.07 -13.73
C ILE A 133 -5.99 0.75 -12.43
N ALA A 134 -5.34 1.84 -12.05
CA ALA A 134 -5.68 2.64 -10.87
C ALA A 134 -6.54 3.88 -11.18
N THR A 135 -6.60 4.31 -12.45
CA THR A 135 -7.42 5.45 -12.90
C THR A 135 -8.79 5.05 -13.42
N ALA A 136 -9.03 3.77 -13.74
CA ALA A 136 -10.37 3.24 -14.06
C ALA A 136 -10.61 1.85 -13.45
N PRO A 137 -10.42 1.68 -12.12
CA PRO A 137 -10.40 0.35 -11.49
C PRO A 137 -11.73 -0.41 -11.57
N ASP A 138 -12.85 0.30 -11.67
CA ASP A 138 -14.19 -0.31 -11.79
C ASP A 138 -14.40 -1.05 -13.12
N THR A 139 -13.67 -0.65 -14.18
CA THR A 139 -13.79 -1.25 -15.52
C THR A 139 -12.52 -1.96 -15.98
N ALA A 140 -11.37 -1.65 -15.37
CA ALA A 140 -10.09 -2.27 -15.69
C ALA A 140 -10.12 -3.78 -15.41
N ALA A 141 -9.73 -4.56 -16.43
CA ALA A 141 -9.53 -6.00 -16.29
C ALA A 141 -8.49 -6.29 -15.19
N TRP A 142 -8.75 -7.34 -14.40
CA TRP A 142 -7.88 -7.76 -13.31
C TRP A 142 -7.42 -9.20 -13.52
N SER A 143 -6.30 -9.34 -14.20
CA SER A 143 -5.67 -10.63 -14.47
C SER A 143 -4.15 -10.47 -14.49
N PRO A 144 -3.37 -11.56 -14.33
CA PRO A 144 -1.90 -11.47 -14.39
C PRO A 144 -1.37 -10.81 -15.68
N GLY A 145 -2.10 -10.93 -16.79
CA GLY A 145 -1.72 -10.39 -18.10
C GLY A 145 -1.64 -8.86 -18.17
N ILE A 146 -2.08 -8.12 -17.14
CA ILE A 146 -1.88 -6.67 -17.08
C ILE A 146 -0.42 -6.29 -16.81
N PHE A 147 0.41 -7.21 -16.28
CA PHE A 147 1.81 -6.96 -15.97
C PHE A 147 2.75 -7.48 -17.07
N GLY A 148 3.71 -6.65 -17.48
CA GLY A 148 4.81 -7.06 -18.38
C GLY A 148 5.82 -7.98 -17.66
N ALA A 149 6.86 -8.50 -18.32
CA ALA A 149 7.88 -9.34 -17.66
C ALA A 149 8.66 -8.59 -16.56
N VAL A 150 9.38 -9.32 -15.71
CA VAL A 150 10.35 -8.73 -14.76
C VAL A 150 11.50 -8.07 -15.52
N GLN A 151 11.83 -6.84 -15.16
CA GLN A 151 12.85 -6.01 -15.78
C GLN A 151 13.95 -5.68 -14.78
N ASN A 152 15.14 -5.41 -15.31
CA ASN A 152 16.35 -5.01 -14.58
C ASN A 152 16.82 -3.60 -14.99
N SER A 153 15.97 -2.89 -15.72
CA SER A 153 16.21 -1.55 -16.25
C SER A 153 15.04 -0.63 -15.91
N LEU A 154 15.31 0.65 -15.75
CA LEU A 154 14.30 1.72 -15.70
C LEU A 154 14.55 2.70 -16.84
N ALA A 155 13.50 3.06 -17.58
CA ALA A 155 13.58 3.99 -18.73
C ALA A 155 14.69 3.63 -19.74
N GLY A 156 14.89 2.33 -20.00
CA GLY A 156 15.92 1.83 -20.92
C GLY A 156 17.35 1.85 -20.39
N ARG A 157 17.55 2.18 -19.11
CA ARG A 157 18.86 2.16 -18.46
C ARG A 157 18.96 0.99 -17.50
N ASP A 158 20.03 0.20 -17.62
CA ASP A 158 20.34 -0.86 -16.66
C ASP A 158 20.58 -0.28 -15.27
N MET A 159 19.97 -0.91 -14.28
CA MET A 159 20.09 -0.52 -12.88
C MET A 159 21.17 -1.37 -12.19
N ALA A 160 21.84 -0.74 -11.22
CA ALA A 160 22.84 -1.40 -10.39
C ALA A 160 22.22 -2.43 -9.44
N VAL A 161 23.07 -2.99 -8.58
CA VAL A 161 22.66 -3.80 -7.44
C VAL A 161 21.95 -2.92 -6.41
N MET A 162 20.81 -3.37 -5.88
CA MET A 162 19.93 -2.60 -5.00
C MET A 162 19.49 -3.42 -3.77
N THR A 163 19.01 -2.69 -2.76
CA THR A 163 18.29 -3.18 -1.57
C THR A 163 17.24 -2.12 -1.19
N TYR A 164 16.10 -2.53 -0.63
CA TYR A 164 15.04 -1.65 -0.11
C TYR A 164 14.43 -0.70 -1.17
N PRO A 165 13.67 -1.22 -2.14
CA PRO A 165 13.00 -0.36 -3.11
C PRO A 165 11.94 0.53 -2.46
N GLN A 166 11.78 1.76 -2.96
CA GLN A 166 10.72 2.68 -2.56
C GLN A 166 10.15 3.40 -3.78
N PHE A 167 8.85 3.65 -3.77
CA PHE A 167 8.19 4.54 -4.74
C PHE A 167 7.65 5.77 -4.03
N THR A 168 7.65 6.93 -4.69
CA THR A 168 7.12 8.17 -4.11
C THR A 168 6.31 8.90 -5.17
N THR A 169 5.01 9.02 -4.95
CA THR A 169 4.16 9.79 -5.85
C THR A 169 4.50 11.28 -5.74
N MET A 170 4.78 11.90 -6.89
CA MET A 170 5.05 13.33 -7.02
C MET A 170 3.75 14.15 -7.06
N PRO A 171 3.79 15.47 -6.73
CA PRO A 171 2.60 16.32 -6.71
C PRO A 171 1.85 16.44 -8.04
N ASP A 172 2.55 16.26 -9.16
CA ASP A 172 1.98 16.25 -10.51
C ASP A 172 1.34 14.90 -10.89
N GLY A 173 1.39 13.91 -10.00
CA GLY A 173 0.83 12.58 -10.19
C GLY A 173 1.80 11.57 -10.80
N ASN A 174 3.01 11.99 -11.15
CA ASN A 174 4.07 11.07 -11.53
C ASN A 174 4.52 10.20 -10.34
N LEU A 175 5.31 9.16 -10.65
CA LEU A 175 5.88 8.23 -9.66
C LEU A 175 7.41 8.24 -9.73
#